data_AF-A0A2K3K7J6-F1
#
_entry.id   AF-A0A2K3K7J6-F1
#
_cell.length_a   1.000
_cell.length_b   1.000
_cell.length_c   1.000
_cell.angle_alpha   90.00
_cell.angle_beta   90.00
_cell.angle_gamma   90.00
#
_symmetry.space_group_name_H-M   'P 1'
#
loop_
_entity.id
_entity.type
_entity.pdbx_description
1 polymer ?
#
loop_
_entity_poly.entity_id
_entity_poly.type
_entity_poly.pdbx_seq_one_letter_code
_entity_poly.pdbx_strand_id
1 'polypeptide(L)'
;MKAYRTTDGEVQIFRPEENALRMRMGAERLLMPSPSVEQYVEAVKQVVRANKRWVPPHGKGALYLRPLLFGSGSVMGISPAPQCTFLIYTNPISNIYK
;
A
#
# COMPACT_ATOMS: atom_id res chain seq x y z
N MET A 1 -3.90 2.09 3.78
CA MET A 1 -5.24 1.56 3.41
C MET A 1 -5.49 0.27 4.19
N LYS A 2 -6.66 -0.37 4.06
CA LYS A 2 -7.01 -1.58 4.83
C LYS A 2 -7.68 -2.64 3.95
N ALA A 3 -7.43 -3.91 4.23
CA ALA A 3 -8.15 -5.04 3.70
C ALA A 3 -8.97 -5.73 4.80
N TYR A 4 -10.20 -6.08 4.48
CA TYR A 4 -11.19 -6.61 5.42
C TYR A 4 -11.69 -7.96 4.96
N ARG A 5 -11.96 -8.84 5.91
CA ARG A 5 -12.71 -10.07 5.66
C ARG A 5 -14.20 -9.78 5.75
N THR A 6 -14.97 -10.17 4.73
CA THR A 6 -16.43 -10.06 4.72
C THR A 6 -17.08 -11.19 5.52
N THR A 7 -18.39 -11.12 5.72
CA THR A 7 -19.18 -12.21 6.34
C THR A 7 -19.07 -13.52 5.57
N ASP A 8 -18.93 -13.43 4.25
CA ASP A 8 -18.84 -14.59 3.34
C ASP A 8 -17.40 -15.15 3.24
N GLY A 9 -16.46 -14.62 4.02
CA GLY A 9 -15.07 -15.07 4.08
C GLY A 9 -14.14 -14.47 3.02
N GLU A 10 -14.70 -13.73 2.06
CA GLU A 10 -13.96 -13.00 1.02
C GLU A 10 -13.15 -11.84 1.60
N VAL A 11 -12.13 -11.41 0.85
CA VAL A 11 -11.28 -10.28 1.26
C VAL A 11 -11.48 -9.11 0.30
N GLN A 12 -11.87 -7.97 0.86
CA GLN A 12 -12.08 -6.73 0.13
C GLN A 12 -11.09 -5.65 0.55
N ILE A 13 -10.65 -4.85 -0.43
CA ILE A 13 -9.75 -3.71 -0.22
C ILE A 13 -10.54 -2.44 -0.54
N PHE A 14 -10.55 -1.49 0.38
CA PHE A 14 -11.36 -0.28 0.21
C PHE A 14 -10.61 0.79 -0.61
N ARG A 15 -11.13 1.10 -1.81
CA ARG A 15 -10.70 2.17 -2.71
C ARG A 15 -9.16 2.23 -2.92
N PRO A 16 -8.51 1.14 -3.38
CA PRO A 16 -7.06 1.15 -3.63
C PRO A 16 -6.65 2.17 -4.70
N GLU A 17 -7.51 2.46 -5.67
CA GLU A 17 -7.28 3.41 -6.77
C GLU A 17 -7.05 4.84 -6.23
N GLU A 18 -7.84 5.30 -5.25
CA GLU A 18 -7.69 6.62 -4.63
C GLU A 18 -6.36 6.77 -3.90
N ASN A 19 -5.89 5.67 -3.29
CA ASN A 19 -4.60 5.66 -2.62
C ASN A 19 -3.46 5.70 -3.64
N ALA A 20 -3.63 5.08 -4.81
CA ALA A 20 -2.69 5.16 -5.93
C ALA A 20 -2.61 6.59 -6.49
N LEU A 21 -3.77 7.21 -6.76
CA LEU A 21 -3.86 8.60 -7.22
C LEU A 21 -3.19 9.57 -6.23
N ARG A 22 -3.46 9.39 -4.92
CA ARG A 22 -2.81 10.20 -3.88
C ARG A 22 -1.30 9.99 -3.83
N MET A 23 -0.81 8.75 -3.98
CA MET A 23 0.63 8.49 -4.04
C MET A 23 1.26 9.17 -5.26
N ARG A 24 0.63 9.09 -6.43
CA ARG A 24 1.11 9.73 -7.66
C ARG A 24 1.25 11.24 -7.50
N MET A 25 0.24 11.92 -6.93
CA MET A 25 0.33 13.35 -6.63
C MET A 25 1.49 13.69 -5.69
N GLY A 26 1.71 12.86 -4.65
CA GLY A 26 2.83 13.05 -3.73
C GLY A 26 4.19 12.80 -4.38
N ALA A 27 4.28 11.80 -5.26
CA ALA A 27 5.49 11.48 -6.00
C ALA A 27 5.87 12.60 -6.98
N GLU A 28 4.89 13.13 -7.72
CA GLU A 28 5.07 14.27 -8.62
C GLU A 28 5.61 15.50 -7.87
N ARG A 29 5.02 15.83 -6.72
CA ARG A 29 5.48 16.93 -5.86
C ARG A 29 6.92 16.75 -5.36
N LEU A 30 7.38 15.50 -5.23
CA LEU A 30 8.71 15.15 -4.73
C LEU A 30 9.69 14.75 -5.85
N LEU A 31 9.33 14.98 -7.12
CA LEU A 31 10.13 14.61 -8.29
C LEU A 31 10.52 13.13 -8.32
N MET A 32 9.62 12.25 -7.85
CA MET A 32 9.80 10.81 -7.84
C MET A 32 8.93 10.13 -8.90
N PRO A 33 9.42 9.11 -9.61
CA PRO A 33 8.58 8.25 -10.45
C PRO A 33 7.66 7.40 -9.58
N SER A 34 6.35 7.45 -9.84
CA SER A 34 5.36 6.57 -9.21
C SER A 34 4.94 5.42 -10.15
N PRO A 35 4.52 4.26 -9.61
CA PRO A 35 3.84 3.25 -10.43
C PRO A 35 2.55 3.80 -11.05
N SER A 36 2.08 3.18 -12.14
CA SER A 36 0.74 3.44 -12.66
C SER A 36 -0.34 3.04 -11.65
N VAL A 37 -1.57 3.52 -11.80
CA VAL A 37 -2.69 3.15 -10.91
C VAL A 37 -2.91 1.64 -10.96
N GLU A 38 -2.83 1.05 -12.15
CA GLU A 38 -3.01 -0.38 -12.40
C GLU A 38 -1.90 -1.20 -11.74
N GLN A 39 -0.62 -0.79 -11.92
CA GLN A 39 0.52 -1.44 -11.29
C GLN A 39 0.42 -1.40 -9.76
N TYR A 40 0.02 -0.25 -9.20
CA TYR A 40 -0.17 -0.09 -7.76
C TYR A 40 -1.29 -1.01 -7.23
N VAL A 41 -2.46 -0.98 -7.88
CA VAL A 41 -3.62 -1.77 -7.46
C VAL A 41 -3.32 -3.27 -7.55
N GLU A 42 -2.64 -3.72 -8.60
CA GLU A 42 -2.25 -5.12 -8.72
C GLU A 42 -1.22 -5.51 -7.66
N ALA A 43 -0.21 -4.68 -7.40
CA ALA A 43 0.75 -4.93 -6.32
C ALA A 43 0.04 -5.05 -4.96
N VAL A 44 -0.91 -4.16 -4.65
CA VAL A 44 -1.72 -4.24 -3.42
C VAL A 44 -2.48 -5.57 -3.35
N LYS A 45 -3.14 -5.98 -4.45
CA LYS A 45 -3.86 -7.27 -4.52
C LYS A 45 -2.93 -8.44 -4.29
N GLN A 46 -1.75 -8.46 -4.90
CA GLN A 46 -0.76 -9.53 -4.71
C GLN A 46 -0.26 -9.61 -3.27
N VAL A 47 0.05 -8.47 -2.63
CA VAL A 47 0.44 -8.44 -1.22
C VAL A 47 -0.66 -8.97 -0.31
N VAL A 48 -1.93 -8.60 -0.56
CA VAL A 48 -3.07 -9.13 0.21
C VAL A 48 -3.22 -10.63 0.00
N ARG A 49 -3.13 -11.14 -1.24
CA ARG A 49 -3.20 -12.58 -1.54
C ARG A 49 -2.10 -13.35 -0.81
N ALA A 50 -0.85 -12.88 -0.87
CA ALA A 50 0.29 -13.50 -0.20
C ALA A 50 0.15 -13.52 1.34
N ASN A 51 -0.63 -12.59 1.90
CA ASN A 51 -0.82 -12.43 3.33
C ASN A 51 -2.26 -12.73 3.81
N LYS A 52 -3.07 -13.46 3.01
CA LYS A 52 -4.50 -13.70 3.32
C LYS A 52 -4.73 -14.31 4.71
N ARG A 53 -3.79 -15.13 5.20
CA ARG A 53 -3.82 -15.74 6.54
C ARG A 53 -3.75 -14.72 7.69
N TRP A 54 -3.17 -13.55 7.45
CA TRP A 54 -3.04 -12.47 8.43
C TRP A 54 -4.22 -11.51 8.43
N VAL A 55 -5.16 -11.63 7.49
CA VAL A 55 -6.39 -10.84 7.49
C VAL A 55 -7.28 -11.32 8.65
N PRO A 56 -7.56 -10.47 9.66
CA PRO A 56 -8.35 -10.87 10.82
C PRO A 56 -9.73 -11.42 10.46
N PRO A 57 -10.36 -12.21 11.35
CA PRO A 57 -11.75 -12.61 11.18
C PRO A 57 -12.70 -11.40 11.05
N HIS A 58 -13.84 -11.61 10.40
CA HIS A 58 -14.86 -10.57 10.25
C HIS A 58 -15.20 -9.92 11.60
N GLY A 59 -15.26 -8.58 11.62
CA GLY A 59 -15.56 -7.78 12.82
C GLY A 59 -14.42 -7.67 13.86
N LYS A 60 -13.31 -8.40 13.72
CA LYS A 60 -12.21 -8.38 14.71
C LYS A 60 -11.09 -7.38 14.38
N GLY A 61 -10.96 -6.97 13.12
CA GLY A 61 -9.90 -6.08 12.69
C GLY A 61 -9.76 -5.99 11.18
N ALA A 62 -8.60 -5.51 10.74
CA ALA A 62 -8.24 -5.41 9.33
C ALA A 62 -6.75 -5.70 9.13
N LEU A 63 -6.38 -6.10 7.92
CA LEU A 63 -4.98 -6.07 7.50
C LEU A 63 -4.66 -4.65 7.02
N TYR A 64 -3.90 -3.90 7.80
CA TYR A 64 -3.41 -2.59 7.38
C TYR A 64 -2.33 -2.77 6.31
N LEU A 65 -2.46 -2.03 5.22
CA LEU A 65 -1.47 -1.98 4.14
C LEU A 65 -0.79 -0.62 4.13
N ARG A 66 0.54 -0.64 4.13
CA ARG A 66 1.39 0.55 4.03
C ARG A 66 2.25 0.49 2.76
N PRO A 67 1.74 1.06 1.66
CA PRO A 67 2.55 1.41 0.50
C PRO A 67 3.49 2.57 0.81
N LEU A 68 4.74 2.45 0.38
CA LEU A 68 5.81 3.43 0.52
C LEU A 68 6.48 3.63 -0.85
N LEU A 69 6.88 4.86 -1.12
CA LEU A 69 7.72 5.22 -2.25
C LEU A 69 8.84 6.12 -1.72
N PHE A 70 10.09 5.72 -1.91
CA PHE A 70 11.24 6.46 -1.41
C PHE A 70 12.43 6.36 -2.38
N GLY A 71 13.28 7.40 -2.40
CA GLY A 71 14.54 7.38 -3.13
C GLY A 71 15.52 6.37 -2.53
N SER A 72 16.04 5.46 -3.35
CA SER A 72 16.91 4.35 -2.92
C SER A 72 18.27 4.31 -3.63
N GLY A 73 18.51 5.20 -4.59
CA GLY A 73 19.78 5.26 -5.33
C GLY A 73 20.85 6.09 -4.61
N SER A 74 22.13 5.78 -4.87
CA SER A 74 23.26 6.49 -4.29
C SER A 74 23.37 7.91 -4.86
N VAL A 75 23.22 8.93 -4.00
CA VAL A 75 23.43 10.33 -4.34
C VAL A 75 23.80 11.11 -3.08
N MET A 76 24.78 12.01 -3.16
CA MET A 76 25.22 12.86 -2.03
C MET A 76 24.70 14.30 -2.13
N GLY A 77 24.38 14.76 -3.34
CA GLY A 77 23.85 16.11 -3.59
C GLY A 77 22.33 16.22 -3.36
N ILE A 78 21.86 17.44 -3.09
CA ILE A 78 20.43 17.75 -2.99
C ILE A 78 19.83 17.75 -4.41
N SER A 79 19.30 16.60 -4.82
CA SER A 79 18.70 16.37 -6.13
C SER A 79 17.71 15.20 -6.06
N PRO A 80 16.82 15.03 -7.05
CA PRO A 80 15.97 13.83 -7.14
C PRO A 80 16.81 12.55 -7.11
N ALA A 81 16.31 11.52 -6.43
CA ALA A 81 17.02 10.25 -6.33
C ALA A 81 17.13 9.59 -7.72
N PRO A 82 18.30 9.01 -8.08
CA PRO A 82 18.47 8.35 -9.37
C PRO A 82 17.68 7.04 -9.49
N GLN A 83 17.21 6.50 -8.36
CA GLN A 83 16.36 5.32 -8.27
C GLN A 83 15.35 5.51 -7.14
N CYS A 84 14.16 4.94 -7.30
CA CYS A 84 13.14 4.88 -6.28
C CYS A 84 12.68 3.45 -6.06
N THR A 85 12.36 3.13 -4.81
CA THR A 85 11.79 1.85 -4.42
C THR A 85 10.33 2.04 -4.04
N PHE A 86 9.45 1.29 -4.71
CA PHE A 86 8.06 1.11 -4.30
C PHE A 86 7.93 -0.19 -3.50
N LEU A 87 7.47 -0.08 -2.26
CA LEU A 87 7.34 -1.20 -1.33
C LEU A 87 5.96 -1.18 -0.68
N ILE A 88 5.38 -2.35 -0.43
CA ILE A 88 4.17 -2.49 0.37
C ILE A 88 4.44 -3.51 1.47
N TYR A 89 4.28 -3.10 2.72
CA TYR A 89 4.24 -4.01 3.86
C TYR A 89 2.87 -3.98 4.54
N THR A 90 2.60 -4.96 5.39
CA THR A 90 1.31 -5.12 6.06
C THR A 90 1.47 -5.32 7.56
N ASN A 91 0.41 -4.99 8.30
CA ASN A 91 0.33 -5.22 9.73
C ASN A 91 -1.13 -5.54 10.12
N PRO A 92 -1.43 -6.67 10.76
CA PRO A 92 -2.78 -6.95 11.24
C PRO A 92 -3.11 -6.05 12.44
N ILE A 93 -4.20 -5.29 12.32
CA ILE A 93 -4.63 -4.33 13.35
C ILE A 93 -6.01 -4.70 13.89
N SER A 94 -6.24 -4.48 15.18
CA SER A 94 -7.57 -4.59 15.81
C SER A 94 -8.39 -3.31 15.59
N ASN A 95 -9.71 -3.44 15.62
CA ASN A 95 -10.65 -2.30 15.57
C ASN A 95 -10.65 -1.44 16.84
N ILE A 96 -9.94 -1.85 17.90
CA ILE A 96 -9.94 -1.19 19.21
C ILE A 96 -8.96 0.00 19.26
N TYR A 97 -8.02 0.08 18.31
CA TYR A 97 -7.05 1.17 18.26
C TYR A 97 -7.59 2.34 17.42
N LYS A 98 -7.65 3.53 18.01
CA LYS A 98 -7.91 4.80 17.32
C LYS A 98 -6.61 5.41 16.80
#